data_AF-A0A1H3WH15-F1
#
_entry.id   AF-A0A1H3WH15-F1
#
_cell.length_a   1.000
_cell.length_b   1.000
_cell.length_c   1.000
_cell.angle_alpha   90.00
_cell.angle_beta   90.00
_cell.angle_gamma   90.00
#
_symmetry.space_group_name_H-M   'P 1'
#
loop_
_entity.id
_entity.type
_entity.pdbx_description
1 polymer ?
#
loop_
_entity_poly.entity_id
_entity_poly.type
_entity_poly.pdbx_seq_one_letter_code
_entity_poly.pdbx_strand_id
1 'polypeptide(L)'
;MLIGGGLTGFLSGLIGSAGPIGAAFFLGLDLTATAYVASEAFTALTMHLTKTVVYSKYALIGKEELYYGLFIGAAMILGSWSGRKIIEKISRDKFIFLVEILLIITGIQMIWTS
;
A
#
# COMPACT_ATOMS: atom_id res chain seq x y z
N MET A 1 2.60 -15.07 -13.83
CA MET A 1 1.45 -14.34 -13.23
C MET A 1 0.80 -15.10 -12.07
N LEU A 2 0.29 -16.33 -12.26
CA LEU A 2 -0.37 -17.08 -11.17
C LEU A 2 0.52 -17.35 -9.95
N ILE A 3 1.77 -17.78 -10.16
CA ILE A 3 2.70 -18.06 -9.05
C ILE A 3 3.05 -16.77 -8.31
N GLY A 4 3.43 -15.71 -9.02
CA GLY A 4 3.80 -14.43 -8.41
C GLY A 4 2.64 -13.74 -7.67
N GLY A 5 1.45 -13.73 -8.27
CA GLY A 5 0.24 -13.25 -7.62
C GLY A 5 -0.16 -14.09 -6.40
N GLY A 6 -0.09 -15.42 -6.53
CA GLY A 6 -0.35 -16.35 -5.43
C GLY A 6 0.61 -16.17 -4.25
N LEU A 7 1.91 -16.07 -4.53
CA LEU A 7 2.94 -15.86 -3.50
C LEU A 7 2.77 -14.49 -2.82
N THR A 8 2.56 -13.43 -3.60
CA THR A 8 2.32 -12.08 -3.08
C THR A 8 1.07 -12.05 -2.19
N GLY A 9 -0.04 -12.62 -2.67
CA GLY A 9 -1.29 -12.70 -1.92
C GLY A 9 -1.16 -13.51 -0.64
N PHE A 10 -0.50 -14.67 -0.70
CA PHE A 10 -0.24 -15.54 0.45
C PHE A 10 0.59 -14.84 1.53
N LEU A 11 1.75 -14.28 1.16
CA LEU A 11 2.63 -13.58 2.10
C LEU A 11 1.95 -12.33 2.68
N SER A 12 1.19 -11.61 1.86
CA SER A 12 0.41 -10.46 2.32
C SER A 12 -0.64 -10.88 3.34
N GLY A 13 -1.32 -12.01 3.12
CA GLY A 13 -2.31 -12.55 4.05
C GLY A 13 -1.72 -13.06 5.37
N LEU A 14 -0.50 -13.60 5.35
CA LEU A 14 0.17 -14.13 6.54
C LEU A 14 0.92 -13.07 7.35
N ILE A 15 1.70 -12.23 6.68
CA ILE A 15 2.65 -11.29 7.29
C ILE A 15 2.06 -9.86 7.32
N GLY A 16 0.93 -9.64 6.65
CA GLY A 16 0.24 -8.35 6.57
C GLY A 16 0.59 -7.55 5.32
N SER A 17 1.79 -7.73 4.75
CA SER A 17 2.23 -7.05 3.53
C SER A 17 3.16 -7.92 2.68
N ALA A 18 3.07 -7.75 1.36
CA ALA A 18 4.01 -8.33 0.39
C ALA A 18 4.35 -7.35 -0.74
N GLY A 19 4.23 -6.04 -0.47
CA GLY A 19 4.37 -4.97 -1.48
C GLY A 19 5.65 -5.07 -2.32
N PRO A 20 6.85 -5.19 -1.71
CA PRO A 20 8.10 -5.29 -2.49
C PRO A 20 8.14 -6.49 -3.45
N ILE A 21 7.55 -7.62 -3.05
CA ILE A 21 7.50 -8.83 -3.88
C ILE A 21 6.54 -8.63 -5.04
N GLY A 22 5.35 -8.07 -4.78
CA GLY A 22 4.38 -7.72 -5.82
C GLY A 22 4.96 -6.75 -6.84
N ALA A 23 5.59 -5.68 -6.37
CA ALA A 23 6.27 -4.69 -7.20
C ALA A 23 7.37 -5.33 -8.08
N ALA A 24 8.21 -6.21 -7.52
CA ALA A 24 9.24 -6.91 -8.29
C ALA A 24 8.64 -7.76 -9.43
N PHE A 25 7.51 -8.43 -9.19
CA PHE A 25 6.82 -9.17 -10.26
C PHE A 25 6.28 -8.25 -11.35
N PHE A 26 5.64 -7.12 -10.99
CA PHE A 26 5.09 -6.19 -11.97
C PHE A 26 6.17 -5.42 -12.76
N LEU A 27 7.30 -5.09 -12.12
CA LEU A 27 8.44 -4.45 -12.80
C LEU A 27 9.08 -5.38 -13.85
N GLY A 28 9.00 -6.70 -13.65
CA GLY A 28 9.49 -7.68 -14.63
C GLY A 28 8.59 -7.87 -15.86
N LEU A 29 7.42 -7.22 -15.94
CA LEU A 29 6.44 -7.39 -17.02
C LEU A 29 6.56 -6.39 -18.18
N ASP A 30 7.62 -5.58 -18.22
CA ASP A 30 7.87 -4.54 -19.23
C ASP A 30 6.64 -3.63 -19.50
N LEU A 31 5.95 -3.29 -18.42
CA LEU A 31 4.75 -2.47 -18.46
C LEU A 31 5.11 -0.99 -18.59
N THR A 32 4.27 -0.23 -19.28
CA THR A 32 4.31 1.24 -19.18
C THR A 32 4.06 1.66 -17.72
N ALA A 33 4.59 2.82 -17.32
CA ALA A 33 4.43 3.31 -15.96
C ALA A 33 2.95 3.41 -15.52
N THR A 34 2.06 3.79 -16.44
CA THR A 34 0.62 3.86 -16.17
C THR A 34 -0.01 2.48 -16.00
N ALA A 35 0.37 1.51 -16.85
CA ALA A 35 -0.13 0.14 -16.75
C ALA A 35 0.39 -0.57 -15.48
N TYR A 36 1.65 -0.33 -15.10
CA TYR A 36 2.23 -0.80 -13.84
C TYR A 36 1.41 -0.30 -12.64
N VAL A 37 1.24 1.03 -12.51
CA VAL A 37 0.53 1.63 -11.39
C VAL A 37 -0.93 1.16 -11.32
N ALA A 38 -1.63 1.12 -12.45
CA ALA A 38 -3.01 0.66 -12.50
C ALA A 38 -3.13 -0.82 -12.08
N SER A 39 -2.21 -1.68 -12.52
CA SER A 39 -2.24 -3.11 -12.21
C SER A 39 -1.91 -3.39 -10.75
N GLU A 40 -0.90 -2.71 -10.19
CA GLU A 40 -0.57 -2.75 -8.76
C GLU A 40 -1.77 -2.30 -7.92
N ALA A 41 -2.37 -1.16 -8.27
CA ALA A 41 -3.52 -0.62 -7.52
C ALA A 41 -4.73 -1.58 -7.56
N PHE A 42 -5.06 -2.14 -8.73
CA PHE A 42 -6.17 -3.09 -8.87
C PHE A 42 -5.89 -4.40 -8.12
N THR A 43 -4.65 -4.88 -8.16
CA THR A 43 -4.23 -6.08 -7.43
C THR A 43 -4.30 -5.86 -5.93
N ALA A 44 -3.80 -4.72 -5.43
CA ALA A 44 -3.88 -4.35 -4.03
C ALA A 44 -5.34 -4.24 -3.56
N LEU A 45 -6.20 -3.58 -4.33
CA LEU A 45 -7.63 -3.47 -4.05
C LEU A 45 -8.28 -4.86 -3.94
N THR A 46 -8.09 -5.71 -4.95
CA THR A 46 -8.65 -7.07 -4.98
C THR A 46 -8.15 -7.91 -3.80
N MET A 47 -6.86 -7.81 -3.49
CA MET A 47 -6.25 -8.50 -2.36
C MET A 47 -6.82 -8.03 -1.01
N HIS A 48 -6.93 -6.73 -0.79
CA HIS A 48 -7.48 -6.19 0.46
C HIS A 48 -8.98 -6.50 0.61
N LEU A 49 -9.77 -6.42 -0.46
CA LEU A 49 -11.17 -6.85 -0.44
C LEU A 49 -11.30 -8.35 -0.08
N THR A 50 -10.43 -9.18 -0.65
CA THR A 50 -10.37 -10.61 -0.32
C THR A 50 -10.04 -10.82 1.16
N LYS A 51 -9.03 -10.13 1.70
CA LYS A 51 -8.71 -10.18 3.14
C LYS A 51 -9.89 -9.74 3.99
N THR A 52 -10.55 -8.64 3.64
CA THR A 52 -11.71 -8.14 4.39
C THR A 52 -12.83 -9.18 4.46
N VAL A 53 -13.17 -9.82 3.33
CA VAL A 53 -14.19 -10.88 3.30
C VAL A 53 -13.78 -12.09 4.14
N VAL A 54 -12.53 -12.55 4.00
CA VAL A 54 -12.03 -13.72 4.73
C VAL A 54 -11.98 -13.43 6.23
N TYR A 55 -11.33 -12.34 6.64
CA TYR A 55 -11.18 -11.97 8.04
C TYR A 55 -12.51 -11.66 8.73
N SER A 56 -13.49 -11.09 8.01
CA SER A 56 -14.82 -10.90 8.56
C SER A 56 -15.53 -12.22 8.89
N LYS A 57 -15.33 -13.28 8.09
CA LYS A 57 -15.85 -14.62 8.39
C LYS A 57 -15.25 -15.24 9.66
N TYR A 58 -14.05 -14.84 10.04
CA TYR A 58 -13.36 -15.32 11.25
C TYR A 58 -13.53 -14.36 12.45
N ALA A 59 -14.50 -13.44 12.39
CA ALA A 59 -14.75 -12.43 13.42
C ALA A 59 -13.56 -11.51 13.75
N LEU A 60 -12.60 -11.38 12.81
CA LEU A 60 -11.45 -10.48 12.94
C LEU A 60 -11.75 -9.06 12.43
N ILE A 61 -12.77 -8.91 11.58
CA ILE A 61 -13.23 -7.62 11.04
C ILE A 61 -14.75 -7.54 11.19
N GLY A 62 -15.22 -6.60 12.01
CA GLY A 62 -16.61 -6.25 12.21
C GLY A 62 -17.00 -4.94 11.53
N LYS A 63 -18.14 -4.39 11.95
CA LYS A 63 -18.71 -3.15 11.35
C LYS A 63 -17.88 -1.91 11.67
N GLU A 64 -17.30 -1.84 12.87
CA GLU A 64 -16.47 -0.71 13.29
C GLU A 64 -15.17 -0.66 12.50
N GLU A 65 -14.51 -1.81 12.29
CA GLU A 65 -13.29 -1.91 11.50
C GLU A 65 -13.54 -1.54 10.03
N LEU A 66 -14.71 -1.89 9.48
CA LEU A 66 -15.10 -1.47 8.13
C LEU A 66 -15.31 0.05 8.04
N TYR A 67 -15.92 0.65 9.08
CA TYR A 67 -16.11 2.10 9.13
C TYR A 67 -14.77 2.84 9.21
N TYR A 68 -13.86 2.40 10.08
CA TYR A 68 -12.50 2.94 10.13
C TYR A 68 -11.75 2.72 8.82
N GLY A 69 -11.88 1.53 8.22
CA GLY A 69 -11.28 1.21 6.93
C GLY A 69 -11.74 2.12 5.80
N LEU A 70 -13.02 2.47 5.76
CA LEU A 70 -13.56 3.45 4.80
C LEU A 70 -12.99 4.85 5.03
N PHE A 71 -12.92 5.30 6.28
CA PHE A 71 -12.37 6.62 6.61
C PHE A 71 -10.88 6.71 6.27
N ILE A 72 -10.11 5.70 6.65
CA ILE A 72 -8.68 5.59 6.31
C ILE A 72 -8.51 5.52 4.79
N GLY A 73 -9.32 4.73 4.09
CA GLY A 73 -9.28 4.63 2.63
C GLY A 73 -9.54 5.98 1.94
N ALA A 74 -10.54 6.72 2.41
CA ALA A 74 -10.82 8.08 1.90
C ALA A 74 -9.66 9.03 2.19
N ALA A 75 -9.11 9.01 3.41
CA ALA A 75 -7.95 9.80 3.78
C ALA A 75 -6.72 9.47 2.92
N MET A 76 -6.49 8.19 2.60
CA MET A 76 -5.39 7.74 1.73
C MET A 76 -5.55 8.26 0.29
N ILE A 77 -6.77 8.26 -0.26
CA ILE A 77 -7.03 8.80 -1.60
C ILE A 77 -6.76 10.30 -1.62
N LEU A 78 -7.31 11.04 -0.65
CA LEU A 78 -7.12 12.49 -0.54
C LEU A 78 -5.64 12.86 -0.29
N GLY A 79 -4.96 12.10 0.58
CA GLY A 79 -3.54 12.25 0.85
C GLY A 79 -2.68 11.99 -0.38
N SER A 80 -2.97 10.95 -1.14
CA SER A 80 -2.24 10.63 -2.38
C SER A 80 -2.46 11.68 -3.47
N TRP A 81 -3.70 12.16 -3.62
CA TRP A 81 -4.04 13.22 -4.58
C TRP A 81 -3.38 14.55 -4.23
N SER A 82 -3.46 14.98 -2.97
CA SER A 82 -2.81 16.21 -2.49
C SER A 82 -1.29 16.09 -2.51
N GLY A 83 -0.74 14.96 -2.07
CA GLY A 83 0.70 14.67 -2.11
C GLY A 83 1.26 14.74 -3.52
N ARG A 84 0.57 14.16 -4.51
CA ARG A 84 0.95 14.29 -5.93
C ARG A 84 1.07 15.77 -6.35
N LYS A 85 0.10 16.62 -6.00
CA LYS A 85 0.12 18.05 -6.33
C LYS A 85 1.26 18.81 -5.67
N ILE A 86 1.73 18.37 -4.52
CA ILE A 86 2.89 18.94 -3.82
C ILE A 86 4.19 18.46 -4.49
N ILE A 87 4.32 17.16 -4.74
CA ILE A 87 5.52 16.55 -5.31
C ILE A 87 5.78 17.08 -6.73
N GLU A 88 4.74 17.33 -7.53
CA GLU A 88 4.85 17.96 -8.86
C GLU A 88 5.45 19.38 -8.83
N LYS A 89 5.51 20.04 -7.65
CA LYS A 89 5.97 21.44 -7.49
C LYS A 89 7.34 21.59 -6.81
N ILE A 90 7.95 20.50 -6.33
CA ILE A 90 9.21 20.55 -5.59
C ILE A 90 10.36 19.97 -6.43
N SER A 91 11.58 20.45 -6.18
CA SER A 91 12.76 19.87 -6.81
C SER A 91 13.06 18.47 -6.26
N ARG A 92 13.81 17.67 -7.02
CA ARG A 92 14.23 16.32 -6.63
C ARG A 92 14.92 16.29 -5.26
N ASP A 93 15.80 17.25 -4.98
CA ASP A 93 16.53 17.31 -3.70
C ASP A 93 15.59 17.56 -2.52
N LYS A 94 14.59 18.44 -2.69
CA LYS A 94 13.56 18.67 -1.66
C LYS A 94 12.67 17.46 -1.43
N PHE A 95 12.34 16.73 -2.50
CA PHE A 95 11.60 15.47 -2.39
C PHE A 95 12.38 14.43 -1.59
N ILE A 96 13.67 14.22 -1.92
CA ILE A 96 14.53 13.28 -1.19
C ILE A 96 14.61 13.68 0.29
N PHE A 97 14.90 14.95 0.58
CA PHE A 97 14.98 15.46 1.95
C PHE A 97 13.68 15.27 2.74
N LEU A 98 12.52 15.49 2.09
CA LEU A 98 11.20 15.24 2.70
C LEU A 98 11.04 13.76 3.06
N VAL A 99 11.38 12.85 2.15
CA VAL A 99 11.29 11.40 2.38
C VAL A 99 12.24 10.96 3.50
N GLU A 100 13.46 11.49 3.54
CA GLU A 100 14.44 11.19 4.60
C GLU A 100 13.92 11.61 5.98
N ILE A 101 13.33 12.81 6.10
CA ILE A 101 12.70 13.27 7.35
C ILE A 101 11.59 12.31 7.77
N LEU A 102 10.71 11.93 6.85
CA LEU A 102 9.62 10.99 7.15
C LEU A 102 10.16 9.64 7.62
N LEU A 103 11.21 9.12 6.98
CA LEU A 103 11.85 7.86 7.38
C LEU A 103 12.45 7.95 8.78
N ILE A 104 13.16 9.03 9.12
CA ILE A 104 13.71 9.24 10.46
C ILE A 104 12.60 9.27 11.50
N ILE A 105 11.53 10.03 11.27
CA ILE A 105 10.39 10.14 12.19
C ILE A 105 9.75 8.76 12.41
N THR A 106 9.48 8.02 11.34
CA THR A 106 8.90 6.67 11.44
C THR A 106 9.83 5.69 12.17
N GLY A 107 11.14 5.75 11.91
CA GLY A 107 12.13 4.93 12.59
C GLY A 107 12.17 5.20 14.09
N ILE A 108 12.17 6.47 14.51
CA ILE A 108 12.10 6.85 15.93
C ILE A 108 10.80 6.36 16.56
N GLN A 109 9.66 6.53 15.86
CA GLN A 109 8.37 6.10 16.37
C GLN A 109 8.28 4.58 16.56
N MET A 110 8.87 3.79 15.65
CA MET A 110 8.95 2.33 15.79
C MET A 110 9.77 1.92 17.02
N ILE A 111 10.88 2.60 17.30
CA ILE A 111 11.70 2.32 18.50
C ILE A 111 10.92 2.65 19.78
N TRP A 112 10.16 3.75 19.80
CA TRP A 112 9.40 4.14 20.99
C TRP A 112 8.15 3.27 21.23
N THR A 113 7.47 2.86 20.16
CA THR A 113 6.20 2.11 20.26
C THR A 113 6.41 0.61 20.52
N SER A 114 7.65 0.13 20.43
CA SER A 114 8.04 -1.23 20.82
C SER A 114 8.27 -1.34 22.32
#